data_AF-A0A7W5HGZ4-F1
#
_entry.id   AF-A0A7W5HGZ4-F1
#
_cell.length_a   1.000
_cell.length_b   1.000
_cell.length_c   1.000
_cell.angle_alpha   90.00
_cell.angle_beta   90.00
_cell.angle_gamma   90.00
#
_symmetry.space_group_name_H-M   'P 1'
#
loop_
_entity.id
_entity.type
_entity.pdbx_description
1 polymer ?
#
loop_
_entity_poly.entity_id
_entity_poly.type
_entity_poly.pdbx_seq_one_letter_code
_entity_poly.pdbx_strand_id
1 'polypeptide(L)'
;MSPHTPLARLARPLAWIVLVLCALAGAAYWWALGRPVDLPEAPTSRIACVSYAPFRLKGETPFDVYAVIPPERIDADLKALSARFDCVRTYSMGHGLDVVPEIAGRYGMKVLMGIWLARDPAVNESEIAHGLEVAKRQHANLRGIIVGNEVLLRGELTPRQLMGYIERVRSHTSVPVTYADVWEFWLRNPQVAKAVDYLTIHILPYWEDEPVAPERAVAHVAGVYAHMQAQFPGREIMIGETGWPSQGRTRQYASASLVNEARYLREFLAYAASVHMPYNVIEAFDQPWKRDLEGTVGGYWGIFDVDAKPKFPMQGPVVEEPRWLWAMGAGGVGSLLFLAAGCVRRRWRGAAGALALLLAGFATGTALAAHVRLLSYACRNNTEWLVGIAAGAIALLTALTLARAIATRLASVRIVESAMQVTAATVTARRWTVDVFTTQRFFWMFVLTLYGLLLVFSGRYRDFPIGLFAVPCMGFALLGLLRTSMDRSLPLVEERLMAVWIPVLGASMVVQEMGVNLVSWTWLVLNLALALPVLRAWWLGRRAAASEPARV
;
A
#
# COMPACT_ATOMS: atom_id res chain seq x y z
N MET A 1 -6.70 -33.54 38.56
CA MET A 1 -7.67 -32.42 38.38
C MET A 1 -8.46 -32.65 37.11
N SER A 2 -9.79 -32.71 37.24
CA SER A 2 -10.78 -33.25 36.31
C SER A 2 -10.91 -32.51 34.95
N PRO A 3 -11.32 -33.19 33.87
CA PRO A 3 -11.36 -32.66 32.50
C PRO A 3 -12.67 -31.95 32.19
N HIS A 4 -13.13 -31.01 33.03
CA HIS A 4 -14.42 -30.36 32.83
C HIS A 4 -14.31 -28.85 33.02
N THR A 5 -13.70 -28.17 32.04
CA THR A 5 -14.09 -26.79 31.74
C THR A 5 -14.89 -26.81 30.43
N PRO A 6 -16.05 -26.12 30.34
CA PRO A 6 -16.85 -26.06 29.11
C PRO A 6 -16.04 -25.53 27.91
N LEU A 7 -15.04 -24.69 28.17
CA LEU A 7 -14.07 -24.18 27.18
C LEU A 7 -13.24 -25.27 26.48
N ALA A 8 -12.91 -26.38 27.16
CA ALA A 8 -12.15 -27.47 26.56
C ALA A 8 -12.98 -28.30 25.56
N ARG A 9 -14.31 -28.38 25.77
CA ARG A 9 -15.24 -29.05 24.85
C ARG A 9 -15.46 -28.23 23.57
N LEU A 10 -15.41 -26.90 23.66
CA LEU A 10 -15.61 -25.98 22.54
C LEU A 10 -14.34 -25.72 21.71
N ALA A 11 -13.15 -26.03 22.23
CA ALA A 11 -11.88 -25.74 21.57
C ALA A 11 -11.72 -26.38 20.18
N ARG A 12 -12.15 -27.64 20.02
CA ARG A 12 -12.04 -28.37 18.74
C ARG A 12 -13.04 -27.88 17.68
N PRO A 13 -14.35 -27.74 17.98
CA PRO A 13 -15.29 -27.09 17.06
C PRO A 13 -14.82 -25.70 16.64
N LEU A 14 -14.35 -24.88 17.60
CA LEU A 14 -13.84 -23.54 17.31
C LEU A 14 -12.61 -23.57 16.39
N ALA A 15 -11.67 -24.49 16.62
CA ALA A 15 -10.50 -24.63 15.75
C ALA A 15 -10.87 -25.02 14.31
N TRP A 16 -11.89 -25.88 14.13
CA TRP A 16 -12.42 -26.19 12.80
C TRP A 16 -13.05 -24.97 12.13
N ILE A 17 -13.88 -24.22 12.88
CA ILE A 17 -14.50 -22.99 12.38
C ILE A 17 -13.42 -22.00 11.92
N VAL A 18 -12.43 -21.72 12.78
CA VAL A 18 -11.34 -20.80 12.44
C VAL A 18 -10.56 -21.26 11.21
N LEU A 19 -10.28 -22.56 11.09
CA LEU A 19 -9.54 -23.10 9.94
C LEU A 19 -10.32 -22.96 8.61
N VAL A 20 -11.63 -23.23 8.64
CA VAL A 20 -12.52 -23.01 7.49
C VAL A 20 -12.59 -21.53 7.15
N LEU A 21 -12.75 -20.66 8.16
CA LEU A 21 -12.79 -19.21 7.96
C LEU A 21 -11.49 -18.67 7.36
N CYS A 22 -10.32 -19.18 7.75
CA CYS A 22 -9.05 -18.79 7.12
C CYS A 22 -9.00 -19.17 5.63
N ALA A 23 -9.43 -20.38 5.27
CA ALA A 23 -9.47 -20.81 3.87
C ALA A 23 -10.48 -20.00 3.05
N LEU A 24 -11.68 -19.77 3.59
CA LEU A 24 -12.71 -18.96 2.95
C LEU A 24 -12.30 -17.49 2.83
N ALA A 25 -11.64 -16.91 3.84
CA ALA A 25 -11.13 -15.54 3.77
C ALA A 25 -10.09 -15.37 2.65
N GLY A 26 -9.18 -16.35 2.49
CA GLY A 26 -8.24 -16.37 1.37
C GLY A 26 -8.96 -16.43 0.02
N ALA A 27 -9.93 -17.33 -0.15
CA ALA A 27 -10.74 -17.41 -1.37
C ALA A 27 -11.53 -16.12 -1.64
N ALA A 28 -12.20 -15.59 -0.63
CA ALA A 28 -13.03 -14.40 -0.72
C ALA A 28 -12.21 -13.14 -1.06
N TYR A 29 -11.00 -12.99 -0.50
CA TYR A 29 -10.09 -11.89 -0.83
C TYR A 29 -9.77 -11.86 -2.33
N TRP A 30 -9.33 -12.99 -2.89
CA TRP A 30 -8.96 -13.07 -4.30
C TRP A 30 -10.16 -12.99 -5.23
N TRP A 31 -11.28 -13.61 -4.85
CA TRP A 31 -12.53 -13.45 -5.59
C TRP A 31 -12.97 -11.99 -5.62
N ALA A 32 -12.87 -11.26 -4.50
CA ALA A 32 -13.23 -9.85 -4.44
C ALA A 32 -12.38 -8.99 -5.40
N LEU A 33 -11.07 -9.24 -5.50
CA LEU A 33 -10.18 -8.57 -6.47
C LEU A 33 -10.47 -8.98 -7.93
N GLY A 34 -10.97 -10.20 -8.13
CA GLY A 34 -11.27 -10.76 -9.44
C GLY A 34 -12.63 -10.38 -10.02
N ARG A 35 -13.50 -9.74 -9.22
CA ARG A 35 -14.83 -9.33 -9.68
C ARG A 35 -14.75 -8.07 -10.53
N PRO A 36 -15.44 -8.06 -11.69
CA PRO A 36 -15.69 -6.82 -12.41
C PRO A 36 -16.51 -5.85 -11.56
N VAL A 37 -16.10 -4.58 -11.58
CA VAL A 37 -16.79 -3.47 -10.93
C VAL A 37 -17.28 -2.51 -12.01
N ASP A 38 -18.60 -2.30 -12.04
CA ASP A 38 -19.20 -1.30 -12.90
C ASP A 38 -18.94 0.10 -12.32
N LEU A 39 -18.42 0.98 -13.16
CA LEU A 39 -18.08 2.36 -12.81
C LEU A 39 -18.80 3.31 -13.78
N PRO A 40 -19.06 4.57 -13.38
CA PRO A 40 -19.53 5.58 -14.31
C PRO A 40 -18.64 5.64 -15.55
N GLU A 41 -19.26 5.82 -16.72
CA GLU A 41 -18.56 5.93 -18.00
C GLU A 41 -17.89 7.31 -18.11
N ALA A 42 -16.68 7.39 -18.66
CA ALA A 42 -16.09 8.70 -18.96
C ALA A 42 -16.82 9.35 -20.14
N PRO A 43 -17.09 10.66 -20.08
CA PRO A 43 -17.79 11.38 -21.16
C PRO A 43 -16.98 11.46 -22.45
N THR A 44 -15.66 11.31 -22.35
CA THR A 44 -14.71 11.37 -23.47
C THR A 44 -13.52 10.46 -23.20
N SER A 45 -12.91 9.95 -24.28
CA SER A 45 -11.63 9.26 -24.22
C SER A 45 -10.43 10.20 -24.28
N ARG A 46 -10.65 11.48 -24.65
CA ARG A 46 -9.63 12.53 -24.73
C ARG A 46 -9.61 13.39 -23.47
N ILE A 47 -8.42 13.62 -22.92
CA ILE A 47 -8.17 14.29 -21.64
C ILE A 47 -7.35 15.57 -21.89
N ALA A 48 -7.64 16.66 -21.18
CA ALA A 48 -7.14 17.99 -21.52
C ALA A 48 -5.60 18.13 -21.40
N CYS A 49 -5.01 17.76 -20.27
CA CYS A 49 -3.57 17.72 -20.06
C CYS A 49 -3.20 16.57 -19.11
N VAL A 50 -1.96 16.08 -19.19
CA VAL A 50 -1.40 15.09 -18.26
C VAL A 50 0.03 15.42 -17.85
N SER A 51 0.36 15.20 -16.57
CA SER A 51 1.73 15.31 -16.08
C SER A 51 2.63 14.26 -16.74
N TYR A 52 3.71 14.70 -17.34
CA TYR A 52 4.68 13.88 -18.04
C TYR A 52 6.07 14.04 -17.43
N ALA A 53 6.55 12.93 -16.85
CA ALA A 53 7.93 12.76 -16.43
C ALA A 53 8.42 11.40 -17.00
N PRO A 54 9.46 11.38 -17.84
CA PRO A 54 9.87 10.19 -18.59
C PRO A 54 10.65 9.14 -17.78
N PHE A 55 10.85 9.34 -16.48
CA PHE A 55 11.62 8.45 -15.59
C PHE A 55 10.79 7.21 -15.18
N ARG A 56 10.40 6.38 -16.14
CA ARG A 56 9.50 5.23 -15.91
C ARG A 56 10.23 3.88 -15.83
N LEU A 57 11.49 3.82 -16.26
CA LEU A 57 12.25 2.57 -16.29
C LEU A 57 13.06 2.35 -15.01
N LYS A 58 13.46 1.10 -14.79
CA LYS A 58 14.22 0.70 -13.60
C LYS A 58 15.56 1.45 -13.55
N GLY A 59 15.81 2.10 -12.41
CA GLY A 59 17.05 2.84 -12.14
C GLY A 59 17.04 4.28 -12.62
N GLU A 60 16.00 4.70 -13.35
CA GLU A 60 15.84 6.09 -13.75
C GLU A 60 15.28 6.92 -12.60
N THR A 61 15.80 8.12 -12.43
CA THR A 61 15.34 9.05 -11.41
C THR A 61 15.74 10.48 -11.79
N PRO A 62 14.91 11.49 -11.51
CA PRO A 62 15.31 12.89 -11.66
C PRO A 62 16.39 13.31 -10.64
N PHE A 63 16.69 12.49 -9.63
CA PHE A 63 17.74 12.79 -8.66
C PHE A 63 19.16 12.54 -9.19
N ASP A 64 19.30 11.82 -10.30
CA ASP A 64 20.56 11.72 -11.01
C ASP A 64 20.69 12.95 -11.93
N VAL A 65 21.47 13.93 -11.50
CA VAL A 65 21.71 15.19 -12.21
C VAL A 65 22.30 15.01 -13.61
N TYR A 66 22.90 13.85 -13.90
CA TYR A 66 23.47 13.53 -15.21
C TYR A 66 22.53 12.69 -16.08
N ALA A 67 21.40 12.22 -15.54
CA ALA A 67 20.43 11.46 -16.32
C ALA A 67 19.83 12.36 -17.40
N VAL A 68 19.92 11.91 -18.66
CA VAL A 68 19.28 12.57 -19.81
C VAL A 68 18.43 11.54 -20.52
N ILE A 69 17.16 11.88 -20.71
CA ILE A 69 16.22 11.02 -21.43
C ILE A 69 16.42 11.26 -22.93
N PRO A 70 16.66 10.21 -23.74
CA PRO A 70 16.85 10.38 -25.18
C PRO A 70 15.61 10.98 -25.86
N PRO A 71 15.77 11.94 -26.80
CA PRO A 71 14.66 12.54 -27.54
C PRO A 71 13.78 11.52 -28.26
N GLU A 72 14.33 10.40 -28.72
CA GLU A 72 13.58 9.34 -29.39
C GLU A 72 12.58 8.67 -28.46
N ARG A 73 12.92 8.53 -27.16
CA ARG A 73 11.98 8.04 -26.16
C ARG A 73 10.89 9.07 -25.87
N ILE A 74 11.27 10.34 -25.76
CA ILE A 74 10.29 11.43 -25.58
C ILE A 74 9.33 11.47 -26.77
N ASP A 75 9.82 11.30 -27.99
CA ASP A 75 9.00 11.20 -29.19
C ASP A 75 8.02 10.02 -29.15
N ALA A 76 8.50 8.82 -28.81
CA ALA A 76 7.65 7.64 -28.70
C ALA A 76 6.56 7.82 -27.63
N ASP A 77 6.91 8.38 -26.47
CA ASP A 77 5.98 8.65 -25.37
C ASP A 77 4.94 9.70 -25.79
N LEU A 78 5.35 10.83 -26.36
CA LEU A 78 4.43 11.88 -26.81
C LEU A 78 3.56 11.46 -27.98
N LYS A 79 4.07 10.62 -28.89
CA LYS A 79 3.26 9.99 -29.94
C LYS A 79 2.13 9.16 -29.34
N ALA A 80 2.44 8.31 -28.35
CA ALA A 80 1.43 7.50 -27.68
C ALA A 80 0.43 8.37 -26.90
N LEU A 81 0.91 9.40 -26.19
CA LEU A 81 0.06 10.30 -25.42
C LEU A 81 -0.86 11.16 -26.31
N SER A 82 -0.42 11.59 -27.49
CA SER A 82 -1.23 12.41 -28.41
C SER A 82 -2.55 11.74 -28.84
N ALA A 83 -2.63 10.41 -28.80
CA ALA A 83 -3.84 9.67 -29.07
C ALA A 83 -4.94 9.91 -28.02
N ARG A 84 -4.59 10.35 -26.81
CA ARG A 84 -5.50 10.52 -25.67
C ARG A 84 -5.45 11.89 -25.00
N PHE A 85 -4.40 12.68 -25.22
CA PHE A 85 -4.22 13.96 -24.54
C PHE A 85 -4.03 15.11 -25.53
N ASP A 86 -4.58 16.28 -25.21
CA ASP A 86 -4.32 17.51 -25.96
C ASP A 86 -3.05 18.23 -25.51
N CYS A 87 -2.55 17.88 -24.33
CA CYS A 87 -1.42 18.56 -23.73
C CYS A 87 -0.67 17.70 -22.72
N VAL A 88 0.61 18.02 -22.53
CA VAL A 88 1.43 17.49 -21.44
C VAL A 88 1.93 18.61 -20.54
N ARG A 89 2.16 18.29 -19.28
CA ARG A 89 2.86 19.16 -18.32
C ARG A 89 4.23 18.59 -17.99
N THR A 90 5.27 19.42 -18.03
CA THR A 90 6.61 19.08 -17.51
C THR A 90 6.90 19.80 -16.19
N TYR A 91 7.93 19.36 -15.47
CA TYR A 91 8.29 19.88 -14.14
C TYR A 91 9.57 20.73 -14.11
N SER A 92 10.47 20.50 -15.05
CA SER A 92 11.77 21.16 -15.14
C SER A 92 12.22 21.29 -16.60
N MET A 93 13.29 22.04 -16.82
CA MET A 93 13.97 22.17 -18.11
C MET A 93 15.18 21.23 -18.25
N GLY A 94 15.64 20.64 -17.14
CA GLY A 94 16.72 19.64 -17.14
C GLY A 94 16.37 18.27 -17.74
N HIS A 95 17.35 17.35 -17.74
CA HIS A 95 17.22 15.93 -18.10
C HIS A 95 16.72 15.63 -19.53
N GLY A 96 16.88 16.58 -20.45
CA GLY A 96 16.39 16.46 -21.84
C GLY A 96 14.92 16.82 -22.02
N LEU A 97 14.27 17.46 -21.04
CA LEU A 97 12.87 17.88 -21.15
C LEU A 97 12.67 19.15 -22.01
N ASP A 98 13.75 19.84 -22.36
CA ASP A 98 13.74 21.04 -23.20
C ASP A 98 13.24 20.81 -24.63
N VAL A 99 13.32 19.57 -25.13
CA VAL A 99 12.79 19.19 -26.45
C VAL A 99 11.29 18.89 -26.43
N VAL A 100 10.67 18.74 -25.25
CA VAL A 100 9.26 18.35 -25.12
C VAL A 100 8.31 19.29 -25.87
N PRO A 101 8.42 20.63 -25.77
CA PRO A 101 7.56 21.54 -26.53
C PRO A 101 7.64 21.38 -28.05
N GLU A 102 8.84 21.15 -28.58
CA GLU A 102 9.04 20.93 -30.01
C GLU A 102 8.39 19.63 -30.47
N ILE A 103 8.69 18.53 -29.78
CA ILE A 103 8.20 17.20 -30.12
C ILE A 103 6.68 17.12 -29.97
N ALA A 104 6.12 17.66 -28.89
CA ALA A 104 4.68 17.72 -28.64
C ALA A 104 3.95 18.46 -29.78
N GLY A 105 4.52 19.57 -30.27
CA GLY A 105 3.99 20.34 -31.39
C GLY A 105 3.85 19.51 -32.69
N ARG A 106 4.77 18.56 -32.95
CA ARG A 106 4.69 17.65 -34.12
C ARG A 106 3.43 16.77 -34.10
N TYR A 107 2.91 16.50 -32.92
CA TYR A 107 1.70 15.71 -32.70
C TYR A 107 0.46 16.58 -32.41
N GLY A 108 0.55 17.90 -32.60
CA GLY A 108 -0.54 18.83 -32.35
C GLY A 108 -0.87 19.04 -30.86
N MET A 109 -0.01 18.57 -29.96
CA MET A 109 -0.19 18.75 -28.52
C MET A 109 0.34 20.11 -28.07
N LYS A 110 -0.21 20.65 -26.99
CA LYS A 110 0.36 21.81 -26.27
C LYS A 110 1.16 21.37 -25.04
N VAL A 111 1.98 22.29 -24.51
CA VAL A 111 2.77 22.02 -23.30
C VAL A 111 2.52 23.07 -22.22
N LEU A 112 2.29 22.60 -21.00
CA LEU A 112 2.44 23.38 -19.78
C LEU A 112 3.87 23.19 -19.29
N MET A 113 4.75 24.13 -19.63
CA MET A 113 6.18 23.96 -19.44
C MET A 113 6.59 24.35 -18.02
N GLY A 114 7.15 23.40 -17.27
CA GLY A 114 7.64 23.64 -15.91
C GLY A 114 9.05 24.20 -15.90
N ILE A 115 9.27 25.23 -15.06
CA ILE A 115 10.58 25.73 -14.66
C ILE A 115 10.73 25.36 -13.19
N TRP A 116 11.71 24.50 -12.88
CA TRP A 116 11.91 24.06 -11.50
C TRP A 116 12.60 25.17 -10.69
N LEU A 117 12.05 25.46 -9.51
CA LEU A 117 12.69 26.33 -8.54
C LEU A 117 13.05 25.52 -7.30
N ALA A 118 14.27 25.72 -6.82
CA ALA A 118 14.86 25.11 -5.65
C ALA A 118 15.39 26.19 -4.68
N ARG A 119 15.96 25.74 -3.56
CA ARG A 119 16.62 26.61 -2.59
C ARG A 119 17.89 27.28 -3.15
N ASP A 120 18.56 26.64 -4.11
CA ASP A 120 19.79 27.12 -4.74
C ASP A 120 19.50 28.14 -5.86
N PRO A 121 19.91 29.41 -5.73
CA PRO A 121 19.72 30.42 -6.76
C PRO A 121 20.40 30.06 -8.10
N ALA A 122 21.55 29.38 -8.10
CA ALA A 122 22.26 29.06 -9.33
C ALA A 122 21.47 28.06 -10.20
N VAL A 123 20.84 27.08 -9.55
CA VAL A 123 19.93 26.14 -10.22
C VAL A 123 18.72 26.88 -10.80
N ASN A 124 18.13 27.80 -10.04
CA ASN A 124 16.99 28.60 -10.48
C ASN A 124 17.33 29.47 -11.71
N GLU A 125 18.49 30.11 -11.71
CA GLU A 125 18.96 30.91 -12.83
C GLU A 125 19.14 30.07 -14.10
N SER A 126 19.71 28.86 -13.97
CA SER A 126 19.86 27.93 -15.08
C SER A 126 18.51 27.49 -15.65
N GLU A 127 17.57 27.08 -14.79
CA GLU A 127 16.23 26.65 -15.18
C GLU A 127 15.44 27.78 -15.86
N ILE A 128 15.52 29.01 -15.33
CA ILE A 128 14.85 30.19 -15.90
C ILE A 128 15.45 30.56 -17.25
N ALA A 129 16.78 30.63 -17.36
CA ALA A 129 17.45 30.99 -18.61
C ALA A 129 17.07 30.01 -19.73
N HIS A 130 17.12 28.71 -19.44
CA HIS A 130 16.77 27.67 -20.40
C HIS A 130 15.27 27.70 -20.75
N GLY A 131 14.39 27.85 -19.75
CA GLY A 131 12.95 27.96 -19.95
C GLY A 131 12.56 29.14 -20.85
N LEU A 132 13.18 30.32 -20.66
CA LEU A 132 12.94 31.50 -21.48
C LEU A 132 13.42 31.31 -22.94
N GLU A 133 14.55 30.63 -23.14
CA GLU A 133 15.03 30.30 -24.47
C GLU A 133 14.02 29.40 -25.20
N VAL A 134 13.59 28.30 -24.56
CA VAL A 134 12.62 27.37 -25.15
C VAL A 134 11.28 28.07 -25.38
N ALA A 135 10.81 28.91 -24.45
CA ALA A 135 9.57 29.68 -24.61
C ALA A 135 9.60 30.58 -25.84
N LYS A 136 10.75 31.19 -26.15
CA LYS A 136 10.93 32.01 -27.35
C LYS A 136 10.88 31.18 -28.62
N ARG A 137 11.55 30.02 -28.65
CA ARG A 137 11.61 29.14 -29.85
C ARG A 137 10.29 28.42 -30.11
N GLN A 138 9.63 27.97 -29.05
CA GLN A 138 8.47 27.05 -29.10
C GLN A 138 7.17 27.72 -28.64
N HIS A 139 7.08 29.05 -28.72
CA HIS A 139 5.94 29.86 -28.26
C HIS A 139 4.58 29.28 -28.69
N ALA A 140 4.46 28.93 -29.98
CA ALA A 140 3.22 28.39 -30.54
C ALA A 140 2.80 27.05 -29.93
N ASN A 141 3.72 26.28 -29.34
CA ASN A 141 3.47 24.97 -28.74
C ASN A 141 3.18 25.05 -27.23
N LEU A 142 3.35 26.22 -26.61
CA LEU A 142 3.12 26.40 -25.18
C LEU A 142 1.68 26.86 -24.89
N ARG A 143 1.04 26.22 -23.91
CA ARG A 143 -0.22 26.66 -23.30
C ARG A 143 0.03 27.59 -22.11
N GLY A 144 1.14 27.37 -21.40
CA GLY A 144 1.52 28.15 -20.23
C GLY A 144 2.90 27.76 -19.72
N ILE A 145 3.48 28.61 -18.86
CA ILE A 145 4.74 28.36 -18.15
C ILE A 145 4.46 28.32 -16.66
N ILE A 146 4.84 27.23 -16.00
CA ILE A 146 4.67 27.03 -14.56
C ILE A 146 6.03 27.28 -13.89
N VAL A 147 6.16 28.38 -13.17
CA VAL A 147 7.42 28.82 -12.53
C VAL A 147 7.43 28.37 -11.07
N GLY A 148 7.99 27.18 -10.83
CA GLY A 148 8.01 26.52 -9.54
C GLY A 148 6.85 25.54 -9.34
N ASN A 149 7.16 24.44 -8.64
CA ASN A 149 6.21 23.42 -8.24
C ASN A 149 6.31 23.19 -6.72
N GLU A 150 5.25 23.53 -5.99
CA GLU A 150 5.14 23.31 -4.54
C GLU A 150 6.29 23.95 -3.73
N VAL A 151 6.85 25.04 -4.23
CA VAL A 151 8.01 25.73 -3.65
C VAL A 151 7.72 26.20 -2.23
N LEU A 152 6.50 26.71 -1.98
CA LEU A 152 6.08 27.16 -0.66
C LEU A 152 5.78 25.97 0.26
N LEU A 153 5.12 24.92 -0.25
CA LEU A 153 4.91 23.67 0.49
C LEU A 153 6.23 23.04 0.94
N ARG A 154 7.24 23.02 0.06
CA ARG A 154 8.60 22.52 0.38
C ARG A 154 9.43 23.47 1.23
N GLY A 155 8.96 24.70 1.45
CA GLY A 155 9.66 25.70 2.26
C GLY A 155 11.04 26.08 1.69
N GLU A 156 11.20 26.06 0.37
CA GLU A 156 12.48 26.31 -0.29
C GLU A 156 12.74 27.79 -0.55
N LEU A 157 11.70 28.56 -0.88
CA LEU A 157 11.76 30.00 -1.08
C LEU A 157 10.68 30.71 -0.28
N THR A 158 10.95 31.96 0.11
CA THR A 158 9.91 32.83 0.66
C THR A 158 8.95 33.30 -0.44
N PRO A 159 7.71 33.70 -0.10
CA PRO A 159 6.75 34.25 -1.08
C PRO A 159 7.33 35.42 -1.88
N ARG A 160 8.13 36.29 -1.26
CA ARG A 160 8.77 37.42 -1.94
C ARG A 160 9.79 36.97 -2.99
N GLN A 161 10.64 36.01 -2.66
CA GLN A 161 11.63 35.47 -3.60
C GLN A 161 10.94 34.78 -4.77
N LEU A 162 9.92 33.96 -4.49
CA LEU A 162 9.12 33.29 -5.51
C LEU A 162 8.47 34.29 -6.48
N MET A 163 7.80 35.32 -5.95
CA MET A 163 7.18 36.37 -6.78
C MET A 163 8.21 37.06 -7.68
N GLY A 164 9.42 37.34 -7.18
CA GLY A 164 10.49 37.93 -8.00
C GLY A 164 10.90 37.07 -9.20
N TYR A 165 11.01 35.75 -9.02
CA TYR A 165 11.28 34.84 -10.14
C TYR A 165 10.12 34.78 -11.13
N ILE A 166 8.87 34.70 -10.65
CA ILE A 166 7.66 34.68 -11.50
C ILE A 166 7.58 35.96 -12.35
N GLU A 167 7.72 37.13 -11.73
CA GLU A 167 7.66 38.44 -12.40
C GLU A 167 8.78 38.60 -13.44
N ARG A 168 9.97 38.08 -13.14
CA ARG A 168 11.07 38.04 -14.11
C ARG A 168 10.72 37.20 -15.33
N VAL A 169 10.23 35.97 -15.15
CA VAL A 169 9.84 35.12 -16.29
C VAL A 169 8.74 35.79 -17.10
N ARG A 170 7.70 36.29 -16.43
CA ARG A 170 6.54 36.93 -17.04
C ARG A 170 6.88 38.19 -17.84
N SER A 171 7.88 38.97 -17.42
CA SER A 171 8.33 40.15 -18.17
C SER A 171 9.11 39.85 -19.45
N HIS A 172 9.54 38.59 -19.66
CA HIS A 172 10.36 38.17 -20.81
C HIS A 172 9.62 37.30 -21.84
N THR A 173 8.33 37.05 -21.64
CA THR A 173 7.52 36.20 -22.53
C THR A 173 6.07 36.68 -22.59
N SER A 174 5.39 36.41 -23.71
CA SER A 174 3.95 36.62 -23.83
C SER A 174 3.13 35.35 -23.59
N VAL A 175 3.79 34.21 -23.31
CA VAL A 175 3.12 32.99 -22.88
C VAL A 175 2.59 33.21 -21.45
N PRO A 176 1.33 32.83 -21.13
CA PRO A 176 0.80 32.97 -19.78
C PRO A 176 1.65 32.25 -18.73
N VAL A 177 1.98 32.96 -17.64
CA VAL A 177 2.83 32.48 -16.54
C VAL A 177 2.01 32.24 -15.29
N THR A 178 2.24 31.08 -14.66
CA THR A 178 1.62 30.68 -13.40
C THR A 178 2.66 30.10 -12.44
N TYR A 179 2.20 29.76 -11.25
CA TYR A 179 2.89 29.00 -10.22
C TYR A 179 1.99 27.83 -9.83
N ALA A 180 2.54 26.68 -9.44
CA ALA A 180 1.74 25.53 -9.03
C ALA A 180 2.04 25.13 -7.59
N ASP A 181 0.99 24.97 -6.77
CA ASP A 181 1.09 24.54 -5.37
C ASP A 181 -0.23 23.95 -4.89
N VAL A 182 -0.23 23.27 -3.74
CA VAL A 182 -1.47 22.83 -3.08
C VAL A 182 -2.33 24.02 -2.69
N TRP A 183 -3.65 23.86 -2.80
CA TRP A 183 -4.62 24.96 -2.68
C TRP A 183 -4.51 25.73 -1.35
N GLU A 184 -4.15 25.08 -0.25
CA GLU A 184 -3.99 25.72 1.06
C GLU A 184 -2.83 26.71 1.09
N PHE A 185 -1.76 26.47 0.32
CA PHE A 185 -0.60 27.38 0.27
C PHE A 185 -0.89 28.66 -0.52
N TRP A 186 -1.81 28.60 -1.48
CA TRP A 186 -2.40 29.79 -2.09
C TRP A 186 -3.20 30.62 -1.09
N LEU A 187 -4.03 29.98 -0.26
CA LEU A 187 -4.82 30.65 0.77
C LEU A 187 -3.94 31.30 1.85
N ARG A 188 -2.83 30.66 2.22
CA ARG A 188 -1.84 31.19 3.17
C ARG A 188 -1.01 32.34 2.59
N ASN A 189 -0.85 32.39 1.27
CA ASN A 189 -0.01 33.37 0.58
C ASN A 189 -0.74 34.06 -0.58
N PRO A 190 -1.91 34.70 -0.34
CA PRO A 190 -2.75 35.24 -1.40
C PRO A 190 -2.07 36.36 -2.20
N GLN A 191 -1.03 37.00 -1.65
CA GLN A 191 -0.23 38.00 -2.35
C GLN A 191 0.48 37.45 -3.60
N VAL A 192 0.81 36.15 -3.63
CA VAL A 192 1.49 35.51 -4.77
C VAL A 192 0.61 35.54 -6.02
N ALA A 193 -0.72 35.56 -5.86
CA ALA A 193 -1.66 35.66 -6.98
C ALA A 193 -1.38 36.88 -7.85
N LYS A 194 -0.86 37.99 -7.28
CA LYS A 194 -0.54 39.22 -8.02
C LYS A 194 0.58 39.06 -9.05
N ALA A 195 1.49 38.10 -8.84
CA ALA A 195 2.63 37.87 -9.73
C ALA A 195 2.28 37.03 -10.96
N VAL A 196 1.23 36.20 -10.88
CA VAL A 196 0.83 35.25 -11.92
C VAL A 196 -0.34 35.76 -12.77
N ASP A 197 -0.46 35.23 -13.99
CA ASP A 197 -1.59 35.50 -14.88
C ASP A 197 -2.85 34.72 -14.43
N TYR A 198 -2.69 33.46 -14.04
CA TYR A 198 -3.74 32.58 -13.50
C TYR A 198 -3.19 31.71 -12.36
N LEU A 199 -4.06 31.14 -11.53
CA LEU A 199 -3.66 30.25 -10.43
C LEU A 199 -3.63 28.81 -10.89
N THR A 200 -2.60 28.05 -10.50
CA THR A 200 -2.56 26.61 -10.68
C THR A 200 -2.53 25.94 -9.31
N ILE A 201 -3.58 25.17 -9.00
CA ILE A 201 -3.77 24.55 -7.68
C ILE A 201 -3.68 23.03 -7.77
N HIS A 202 -3.04 22.39 -6.80
CA HIS A 202 -3.02 20.93 -6.68
C HIS A 202 -4.09 20.47 -5.69
N ILE A 203 -4.81 19.41 -6.08
CA ILE A 203 -5.81 18.75 -5.23
C ILE A 203 -5.62 17.25 -5.40
N LEU A 204 -4.95 16.63 -4.43
CA LEU A 204 -4.68 15.20 -4.39
C LEU A 204 -5.33 14.62 -3.14
N PRO A 205 -6.62 14.26 -3.18
CA PRO A 205 -7.38 13.91 -1.97
C PRO A 205 -6.82 12.69 -1.23
N TYR A 206 -6.04 11.84 -1.90
CA TYR A 206 -5.29 10.75 -1.25
C TYR A 206 -4.15 11.27 -0.37
N TRP A 207 -3.46 12.34 -0.78
CA TRP A 207 -2.26 12.87 -0.12
C TRP A 207 -2.50 13.91 0.95
N GLU A 208 -3.67 14.55 0.92
CA GLU A 208 -4.07 15.54 1.92
C GLU A 208 -3.91 15.01 3.36
N ASP A 209 -3.76 15.94 4.30
CA ASP A 209 -3.59 15.60 5.72
C ASP A 209 -4.87 14.95 6.29
N GLU A 210 -6.03 15.26 5.70
CA GLU A 210 -7.30 14.57 5.89
C GLU A 210 -7.70 13.83 4.59
N PRO A 211 -7.24 12.58 4.38
CA PRO A 211 -7.51 11.86 3.15
C PRO A 211 -9.00 11.58 2.93
N VAL A 212 -9.46 11.80 1.71
CA VAL A 212 -10.87 11.65 1.35
C VAL A 212 -11.14 10.23 0.83
N ALA A 213 -12.36 9.70 1.06
CA ALA A 213 -12.79 8.44 0.48
C ALA A 213 -12.87 8.54 -1.06
N PRO A 214 -12.54 7.48 -1.83
CA PRO A 214 -12.58 7.52 -3.29
C PRO A 214 -13.96 7.91 -3.84
N GLU A 215 -15.05 7.47 -3.21
CA GLU A 215 -16.43 7.78 -3.61
C GLU A 215 -16.82 9.25 -3.37
N ARG A 216 -16.04 10.00 -2.59
CA ARG A 216 -16.28 11.42 -2.28
C ARG A 216 -15.20 12.34 -2.84
N ALA A 217 -14.16 11.79 -3.45
CA ALA A 217 -12.97 12.52 -3.82
C ALA A 217 -13.24 13.59 -4.90
N VAL A 218 -14.11 13.32 -5.89
CA VAL A 218 -14.49 14.31 -6.91
C VAL A 218 -15.39 15.41 -6.33
N ALA A 219 -16.29 15.07 -5.41
CA ALA A 219 -17.09 16.06 -4.71
C ALA A 219 -16.23 17.01 -3.85
N HIS A 220 -15.16 16.48 -3.23
CA HIS A 220 -14.16 17.28 -2.54
C HIS A 220 -13.42 18.23 -3.49
N VAL A 221 -12.93 17.73 -4.63
CA VAL A 221 -12.32 18.57 -5.68
C VAL A 221 -13.27 19.70 -6.10
N ALA A 222 -14.55 19.39 -6.31
CA ALA A 222 -15.55 20.37 -6.67
C ALA A 222 -15.74 21.45 -5.60
N GLY A 223 -15.78 21.06 -4.32
CA GLY A 223 -15.88 21.97 -3.18
C GLY A 223 -14.67 22.89 -3.07
N VAL A 224 -13.46 22.34 -3.17
CA VAL A 224 -12.20 23.11 -3.14
C VAL A 224 -12.14 24.06 -4.33
N TYR A 225 -12.48 23.61 -5.54
CA TYR A 225 -12.46 24.46 -6.73
C TYR A 225 -13.41 25.66 -6.60
N ALA A 226 -14.65 25.42 -6.17
CA ALA A 226 -15.63 26.49 -5.92
C ALA A 226 -15.16 27.44 -4.80
N HIS A 227 -14.55 26.90 -3.74
CA HIS A 227 -13.99 27.71 -2.65
C HIS A 227 -12.86 28.63 -3.14
N MET A 228 -11.94 28.10 -3.96
CA MET A 228 -10.85 28.88 -4.53
C MET A 228 -11.36 29.96 -5.48
N GLN A 229 -12.38 29.68 -6.29
CA GLN A 229 -13.05 30.69 -7.14
C GLN A 229 -13.65 31.83 -6.32
N ALA A 230 -14.26 31.52 -5.17
CA ALA A 230 -14.81 32.53 -4.27
C ALA A 230 -13.72 33.39 -3.61
N GLN A 231 -12.58 32.79 -3.25
CA GLN A 231 -11.48 33.51 -2.61
C GLN A 231 -10.66 34.39 -3.56
N PHE A 232 -10.57 34.00 -4.83
CA PHE A 232 -9.84 34.74 -5.87
C PHE A 232 -10.80 35.21 -6.97
N PRO A 233 -11.73 36.13 -6.66
CA PRO A 233 -12.76 36.55 -7.62
C PRO A 233 -12.14 37.17 -8.87
N GLY A 234 -12.64 36.74 -10.04
CA GLY A 234 -12.18 37.21 -11.35
C GLY A 234 -10.83 36.65 -11.80
N ARG A 235 -10.20 35.74 -11.04
CA ARG A 235 -9.01 35.01 -11.48
C ARG A 235 -9.38 33.68 -12.11
N GLU A 236 -8.69 33.35 -13.19
CA GLU A 236 -8.72 32.00 -13.74
C GLU A 236 -7.96 31.05 -12.81
N ILE A 237 -8.52 29.86 -12.60
CA ILE A 237 -7.97 28.81 -11.74
C ILE A 237 -7.91 27.53 -12.55
N MET A 238 -6.73 26.94 -12.61
CA MET A 238 -6.46 25.65 -13.22
C MET A 238 -6.13 24.62 -12.13
N ILE A 239 -6.64 23.40 -12.28
CA ILE A 239 -6.15 22.26 -11.49
C ILE A 239 -4.82 21.78 -12.09
N GLY A 240 -3.72 22.01 -11.40
CA GLY A 240 -2.38 21.59 -11.85
C GLY A 240 -2.10 20.12 -11.66
N GLU A 241 -2.61 19.53 -10.58
CA GLU A 241 -2.49 18.11 -10.29
C GLU A 241 -3.74 17.60 -9.59
N THR A 242 -4.20 16.46 -10.08
CA THR A 242 -5.33 15.73 -9.55
C THR A 242 -5.26 14.30 -10.08
N GLY A 243 -5.49 13.31 -9.24
CA GLY A 243 -5.29 11.91 -9.60
C GLY A 243 -5.54 10.99 -8.41
N TRP A 244 -5.30 9.70 -8.62
CA TRP A 244 -5.47 8.69 -7.59
C TRP A 244 -4.53 7.50 -7.81
N PRO A 245 -3.86 6.97 -6.78
CA PRO A 245 -2.93 5.87 -6.96
C PRO A 245 -3.64 4.52 -7.11
N SER A 246 -3.13 3.69 -8.01
CA SER A 246 -3.69 2.35 -8.30
C SER A 246 -3.25 1.24 -7.35
N GLN A 247 -2.17 1.43 -6.59
CA GLN A 247 -1.64 0.41 -5.68
C GLN A 247 -0.96 1.08 -4.48
N GLY A 248 -0.89 0.36 -3.37
CA GLY A 248 -0.23 0.77 -2.12
C GLY A 248 -1.21 0.83 -0.95
N ARG A 249 -0.77 1.40 0.17
CA ARG A 249 -1.54 1.36 1.42
C ARG A 249 -2.81 2.22 1.37
N THR A 250 -3.86 1.74 2.03
CA THR A 250 -5.01 2.58 2.42
C THR A 250 -4.60 3.54 3.54
N ARG A 251 -4.91 4.83 3.38
CA ARG A 251 -4.76 5.87 4.41
C ARG A 251 -6.15 6.29 4.89
N GLN A 252 -6.53 5.91 6.09
CA GLN A 252 -7.85 6.18 6.65
C GLN A 252 -8.95 5.77 5.66
N TYR A 253 -9.63 6.74 5.03
CA TYR A 253 -10.67 6.52 4.03
C TYR A 253 -10.15 6.34 2.60
N ALA A 254 -8.94 6.81 2.30
CA ALA A 254 -8.38 6.83 0.96
C ALA A 254 -7.70 5.49 0.63
N SER A 255 -8.40 4.64 -0.12
CA SER A 255 -7.88 3.34 -0.57
C SER A 255 -7.30 3.42 -1.98
N ALA A 256 -6.02 3.07 -2.12
CA ALA A 256 -5.35 2.92 -3.42
C ALA A 256 -5.77 1.59 -4.07
N SER A 257 -6.28 1.65 -5.30
CA SER A 257 -6.67 0.48 -6.10
C SER A 257 -6.85 0.88 -7.56
N LEU A 258 -6.64 -0.05 -8.50
CA LEU A 258 -6.88 0.16 -9.92
C LEU A 258 -8.33 0.58 -10.19
N VAL A 259 -9.28 -0.04 -9.48
CA VAL A 259 -10.70 0.32 -9.57
C VAL A 259 -10.95 1.76 -9.11
N ASN A 260 -10.31 2.21 -8.03
CA ASN A 260 -10.49 3.58 -7.51
C ASN A 260 -9.78 4.63 -8.37
N GLU A 261 -8.63 4.30 -8.96
CA GLU A 261 -7.98 5.15 -9.96
C GLU A 261 -8.88 5.38 -11.17
N ALA A 262 -9.45 4.30 -11.70
CA ALA A 262 -10.42 4.38 -12.79
C ALA A 262 -11.67 5.17 -12.40
N ARG A 263 -12.23 4.91 -11.21
CA ARG A 263 -13.40 5.64 -10.68
C ARG A 263 -13.12 7.14 -10.65
N TYR A 264 -12.03 7.52 -9.98
CA TYR A 264 -11.66 8.91 -9.79
C TYR A 264 -11.51 9.62 -11.12
N LEU A 265 -10.76 9.05 -12.05
CA LEU A 265 -10.52 9.67 -13.35
C LEU A 265 -11.83 9.84 -14.14
N ARG A 266 -12.68 8.81 -14.22
CA ARG A 266 -13.93 8.89 -14.99
C ARG A 266 -14.91 9.90 -14.41
N GLU A 267 -15.09 9.89 -13.08
CA GLU A 267 -15.95 10.85 -12.37
C GLU A 267 -15.39 12.28 -12.45
N PHE A 268 -14.07 12.45 -12.33
CA PHE A 268 -13.40 13.75 -12.45
C PHE A 268 -13.59 14.35 -13.84
N LEU A 269 -13.44 13.56 -14.91
CA LEU A 269 -13.64 14.03 -16.28
C LEU A 269 -15.09 14.48 -16.52
N ALA A 270 -16.07 13.76 -15.96
CA ALA A 270 -17.47 14.18 -16.00
C ALA A 270 -17.71 15.51 -15.28
N TYR A 271 -17.15 15.67 -14.08
CA TYR A 271 -17.24 16.92 -13.34
C TYR A 271 -16.56 18.07 -14.09
N ALA A 272 -15.31 17.90 -14.51
CA ALA A 272 -14.52 18.90 -15.21
C ALA A 272 -15.22 19.42 -16.48
N ALA A 273 -15.87 18.53 -17.24
CA ALA A 273 -16.67 18.90 -18.39
C ALA A 273 -17.89 19.76 -18.02
N SER A 274 -18.57 19.47 -16.91
CA SER A 274 -19.78 20.20 -16.52
C SER A 274 -19.52 21.66 -16.08
N VAL A 275 -18.32 21.95 -15.59
CA VAL A 275 -17.91 23.30 -15.15
C VAL A 275 -16.87 23.96 -16.06
N HIS A 276 -16.54 23.35 -17.21
CA HIS A 276 -15.50 23.81 -18.14
C HIS A 276 -14.16 24.12 -17.45
N MET A 277 -13.76 23.27 -16.50
CA MET A 277 -12.57 23.48 -15.68
C MET A 277 -11.28 23.18 -16.47
N PRO A 278 -10.28 24.09 -16.49
CA PRO A 278 -8.96 23.76 -16.99
C PRO A 278 -8.24 22.87 -15.97
N TYR A 279 -7.65 21.77 -16.43
CA TYR A 279 -6.99 20.81 -15.56
C TYR A 279 -5.82 20.07 -16.22
N ASN A 280 -4.99 19.49 -15.36
CA ASN A 280 -3.94 18.54 -15.67
C ASN A 280 -4.00 17.39 -14.66
N VAL A 281 -4.09 16.16 -15.16
CA VAL A 281 -4.14 14.95 -14.31
C VAL A 281 -2.74 14.42 -14.03
N ILE A 282 -2.51 13.90 -12.81
CA ILE A 282 -1.28 13.22 -12.42
C ILE A 282 -1.52 11.70 -12.42
N GLU A 283 -0.80 10.90 -13.21
CA GLU A 283 0.16 11.27 -14.27
C GLU A 283 0.13 10.31 -15.46
N ALA A 284 0.99 10.54 -16.46
CA ALA A 284 1.03 9.74 -17.67
C ALA A 284 1.44 8.29 -17.37
N PHE A 285 2.62 8.09 -16.78
CA PHE A 285 3.21 6.77 -16.55
C PHE A 285 3.48 6.52 -15.07
N ASP A 286 3.31 5.27 -14.65
CA ASP A 286 3.81 4.78 -13.37
C ASP A 286 5.32 5.05 -13.26
N GLN A 287 5.78 5.53 -12.09
CA GLN A 287 7.14 6.04 -11.88
C GLN A 287 7.83 5.35 -10.69
N PRO A 288 8.56 4.25 -10.92
CA PRO A 288 9.09 3.41 -9.84
C PRO A 288 10.00 4.12 -8.83
N TRP A 289 10.68 5.20 -9.23
CA TRP A 289 11.61 5.96 -8.39
C TRP A 289 10.90 6.72 -7.25
N LYS A 290 9.64 7.13 -7.45
CA LYS A 290 8.86 7.82 -6.41
C LYS A 290 8.63 6.95 -5.18
N ARG A 291 8.76 5.62 -5.31
CA ARG A 291 8.65 4.68 -4.18
C ARG A 291 9.68 4.91 -3.08
N ASP A 292 10.81 5.55 -3.41
CA ASP A 292 11.81 5.91 -2.42
C ASP A 292 11.36 7.04 -1.47
N LEU A 293 10.44 7.88 -1.92
CA LEU A 293 9.93 9.05 -1.18
C LEU A 293 8.55 8.80 -0.58
N GLU A 294 7.69 8.13 -1.34
CA GLU A 294 6.26 8.03 -1.10
C GLU A 294 5.80 6.60 -0.76
N GLY A 295 6.74 5.65 -0.69
CA GLY A 295 6.41 4.23 -0.55
C GLY A 295 5.69 3.69 -1.77
N THR A 296 5.02 2.54 -1.65
CA THR A 296 4.42 1.85 -2.80
C THR A 296 3.56 2.77 -3.65
N VAL A 297 2.69 3.59 -3.05
CA VAL A 297 1.78 4.49 -3.78
C VAL A 297 2.47 5.44 -4.75
N GLY A 298 3.66 5.95 -4.41
CA GLY A 298 4.37 6.88 -5.28
C GLY A 298 4.66 6.30 -6.66
N GLY A 299 4.84 4.98 -6.75
CA GLY A 299 5.11 4.30 -8.00
C GLY A 299 3.92 4.14 -8.94
N TYR A 300 2.70 4.43 -8.50
CA TYR A 300 1.48 3.87 -9.12
C TYR A 300 0.37 4.89 -9.42
N TRP A 301 0.74 6.15 -9.71
CA TRP A 301 -0.15 7.24 -10.11
C TRP A 301 -0.41 7.32 -11.63
N GLY A 302 0.29 6.53 -12.43
CA GLY A 302 0.19 6.61 -13.88
C GLY A 302 -1.16 6.12 -14.39
N ILE A 303 -1.72 6.77 -15.40
CA ILE A 303 -2.87 6.22 -16.14
C ILE A 303 -2.41 5.07 -17.05
N PHE A 304 -1.10 5.04 -17.35
CA PHE A 304 -0.40 3.97 -18.04
C PHE A 304 0.65 3.34 -17.11
N ASP A 305 0.95 2.07 -17.34
CA ASP A 305 2.03 1.39 -16.65
C ASP A 305 3.42 1.84 -17.17
N VAL A 306 4.47 1.28 -16.57
CA VAL A 306 5.87 1.54 -16.94
C VAL A 306 6.20 1.15 -18.39
N ASP A 307 5.38 0.33 -19.06
CA ASP A 307 5.53 -0.10 -20.45
C ASP A 307 4.69 0.76 -21.42
N ALA A 308 4.10 1.86 -20.94
CA ALA A 308 3.19 2.71 -21.71
C ALA A 308 1.90 2.01 -22.16
N LYS A 309 1.41 1.02 -21.39
CA LYS A 309 0.11 0.38 -21.63
C LYS A 309 -0.95 0.98 -20.71
N PRO A 310 -2.17 1.28 -21.21
CA PRO A 310 -3.26 1.75 -20.36
C PRO A 310 -3.58 0.72 -19.26
N LYS A 311 -3.73 1.17 -18.01
CA LYS A 311 -4.00 0.29 -16.87
C LYS A 311 -5.46 -0.17 -16.77
N PHE A 312 -6.38 0.66 -17.26
CA PHE A 312 -7.81 0.38 -17.22
C PHE A 312 -8.52 0.98 -18.45
N PRO A 313 -9.66 0.42 -18.86
CA PRO A 313 -10.46 1.01 -19.93
C PRO A 313 -11.16 2.29 -19.43
N MET A 314 -11.44 3.24 -20.33
CA MET A 314 -12.25 4.43 -19.99
C MET A 314 -13.74 4.16 -19.96
N GLN A 315 -14.14 2.99 -20.49
CA GLN A 315 -15.51 2.55 -20.54
C GLN A 315 -15.69 1.09 -20.11
N GLY A 316 -16.87 0.75 -19.62
CA GLY A 316 -17.20 -0.60 -19.14
C GLY A 316 -16.55 -0.96 -17.80
N PRO A 317 -16.69 -2.23 -17.37
CA PRO A 317 -16.27 -2.66 -16.05
C PRO A 317 -14.73 -2.73 -15.89
N VAL A 318 -14.27 -2.54 -14.67
CA VAL A 318 -12.84 -2.63 -14.29
C VAL A 318 -12.64 -3.78 -13.31
N VAL A 319 -11.54 -4.53 -13.46
CA VAL A 319 -11.17 -5.65 -12.59
C VAL A 319 -9.83 -5.36 -11.94
N GLU A 320 -9.76 -5.40 -10.61
CA GLU A 320 -8.57 -5.05 -9.82
C GLU A 320 -7.39 -6.01 -10.06
N GLU A 321 -7.67 -7.31 -10.13
CA GLU A 321 -6.70 -8.35 -10.48
C GLU A 321 -7.31 -9.32 -11.49
N PRO A 322 -7.12 -9.09 -12.80
CA PRO A 322 -7.65 -9.97 -13.84
C PRO A 322 -7.14 -11.41 -13.73
N ARG A 323 -5.95 -11.64 -13.16
CA ARG A 323 -5.33 -12.97 -13.09
C ARG A 323 -5.61 -13.69 -11.77
N TRP A 324 -6.54 -13.23 -10.94
CA TRP A 324 -6.75 -13.69 -9.55
C TRP A 324 -6.84 -15.23 -9.34
N LEU A 325 -7.24 -15.98 -10.38
CA LEU A 325 -7.26 -17.45 -10.36
C LEU A 325 -5.88 -18.08 -10.09
N TRP A 326 -4.77 -17.40 -10.39
CA TRP A 326 -3.42 -17.90 -10.06
C TRP A 326 -3.26 -18.13 -8.55
N ALA A 327 -3.89 -17.28 -7.73
CA ALA A 327 -3.84 -17.40 -6.28
C ALA A 327 -4.74 -18.53 -5.76
N MET A 328 -5.85 -18.82 -6.44
CA MET A 328 -6.64 -20.04 -6.17
C MET A 328 -5.82 -21.30 -6.49
N GLY A 329 -5.07 -21.27 -7.61
CA GLY A 329 -4.09 -22.29 -7.94
C GLY A 329 -3.02 -22.45 -6.86
N ALA A 330 -2.46 -21.35 -6.34
CA ALA A 330 -1.51 -21.36 -5.23
C ALA A 330 -2.12 -21.99 -3.95
N GLY A 331 -3.40 -21.71 -3.65
CA GLY A 331 -4.14 -22.40 -2.59
C GLY A 331 -4.26 -23.91 -2.83
N GLY A 332 -4.58 -24.33 -4.05
CA GLY A 332 -4.63 -25.74 -4.44
C GLY A 332 -3.29 -26.46 -4.27
N VAL A 333 -2.21 -25.85 -4.77
CA VAL A 333 -0.83 -26.35 -4.59
C VAL A 333 -0.46 -26.42 -3.11
N GLY A 334 -0.80 -25.38 -2.32
CA GLY A 334 -0.60 -25.37 -0.88
C GLY A 334 -1.31 -26.53 -0.18
N SER A 335 -2.54 -26.83 -0.57
CA SER A 335 -3.33 -27.95 -0.04
C SER A 335 -2.61 -29.29 -0.26
N LEU A 336 -2.15 -29.54 -1.49
CA LEU A 336 -1.43 -30.76 -1.85
C LEU A 336 -0.09 -30.88 -1.14
N LEU A 337 0.67 -29.78 -1.08
CA LEU A 337 1.96 -29.72 -0.39
C LEU A 337 1.81 -30.05 1.10
N PHE A 338 0.80 -29.47 1.77
CA PHE A 338 0.56 -29.69 3.19
C PHE A 338 0.08 -31.11 3.47
N LEU A 339 -0.75 -31.67 2.59
CA LEU A 339 -1.16 -33.07 2.69
C LEU A 339 0.03 -34.02 2.53
N ALA A 340 0.86 -33.82 1.50
CA ALA A 340 2.05 -34.63 1.24
C ALA A 340 3.05 -34.55 2.42
N ALA A 341 3.40 -33.34 2.85
CA ALA A 341 4.31 -33.11 3.96
C ALA A 341 3.76 -33.65 5.29
N GLY A 342 2.43 -33.59 5.49
CA GLY A 342 1.76 -34.14 6.67
C GLY A 342 1.65 -35.67 6.67
N CYS A 343 1.73 -36.32 5.51
CA CYS A 343 1.82 -37.77 5.38
C CYS A 343 3.23 -38.31 5.69
N VAL A 344 4.28 -37.50 5.52
CA VAL A 344 5.65 -37.88 5.91
C VAL A 344 5.76 -38.03 7.44
N ARG A 345 6.07 -39.23 7.94
CA ARG A 345 6.06 -39.56 9.38
C ARG A 345 4.69 -39.24 10.01
N ARG A 346 3.61 -39.73 9.37
CA ARG A 346 2.22 -39.49 9.74
C ARG A 346 1.94 -39.79 11.21
N ARG A 347 1.48 -38.78 11.97
CA ARG A 347 1.09 -38.90 13.40
C ARG A 347 -0.43 -38.78 13.64
N TRP A 348 -1.21 -38.70 12.57
CA TRP A 348 -2.67 -38.52 12.60
C TRP A 348 -3.37 -39.64 11.82
N ARG A 349 -4.60 -40.01 12.21
CA ARG A 349 -5.42 -41.03 11.53
C ARG A 349 -6.78 -40.45 11.14
N GLY A 350 -7.35 -40.92 10.02
CA GLY A 350 -8.69 -40.54 9.56
C GLY A 350 -8.76 -39.28 8.70
N ALA A 351 -9.95 -39.02 8.13
CA ALA A 351 -10.21 -37.92 7.20
C ALA A 351 -10.05 -36.51 7.84
N ALA A 352 -10.26 -36.40 9.15
CA ALA A 352 -10.12 -35.14 9.89
C ALA A 352 -8.70 -34.55 9.79
N GLY A 353 -7.65 -35.36 9.92
CA GLY A 353 -6.28 -34.84 9.78
C GLY A 353 -5.95 -34.40 8.35
N ALA A 354 -6.46 -35.11 7.35
CA ALA A 354 -6.28 -34.76 5.94
C ALA A 354 -6.99 -33.45 5.61
N LEU A 355 -8.25 -33.30 6.02
CA LEU A 355 -9.03 -32.08 5.82
C LEU A 355 -8.37 -30.88 6.49
N ALA A 356 -7.84 -31.04 7.71
CA ALA A 356 -7.15 -29.96 8.40
C ALA A 356 -5.89 -29.50 7.64
N LEU A 357 -5.11 -30.43 7.08
CA LEU A 357 -3.94 -30.11 6.27
C LEU A 357 -4.32 -29.44 4.94
N LEU A 358 -5.37 -29.91 4.28
CA LEU A 358 -5.88 -29.32 3.04
C LEU A 358 -6.33 -27.87 3.27
N LEU A 359 -7.15 -27.61 4.30
CA LEU A 359 -7.62 -26.26 4.60
C LEU A 359 -6.48 -25.33 5.04
N ALA A 360 -5.56 -25.81 5.89
CA ALA A 360 -4.38 -25.04 6.29
C ALA A 360 -3.47 -24.71 5.11
N GLY A 361 -3.28 -25.68 4.21
CA GLY A 361 -2.51 -25.51 2.98
C GLY A 361 -3.15 -24.53 2.02
N PHE A 362 -4.47 -24.60 1.84
CA PHE A 362 -5.21 -23.63 1.03
C PHE A 362 -5.12 -22.20 1.57
N ALA A 363 -5.37 -22.03 2.86
CA ALA A 363 -5.24 -20.73 3.54
C ALA A 363 -3.81 -20.18 3.44
N THR A 364 -2.80 -21.03 3.63
CA THR A 364 -1.39 -20.61 3.52
C THR A 364 -1.02 -20.24 2.09
N GLY A 365 -1.42 -21.04 1.10
CA GLY A 365 -1.13 -20.78 -0.31
C GLY A 365 -1.74 -19.47 -0.80
N THR A 366 -3.00 -19.20 -0.44
CA THR A 366 -3.69 -17.95 -0.79
C THR A 366 -3.13 -16.72 -0.05
N ALA A 367 -2.70 -16.87 1.20
CA ALA A 367 -2.06 -15.80 1.97
C ALA A 367 -0.64 -15.47 1.46
N LEU A 368 0.15 -16.50 1.10
CA LEU A 368 1.47 -16.30 0.49
C LEU A 368 1.37 -15.75 -0.93
N ALA A 369 0.32 -16.09 -1.69
CA ALA A 369 0.01 -15.39 -2.93
C ALA A 369 -0.18 -13.88 -2.67
N ALA A 370 -0.88 -13.49 -1.61
CA ALA A 370 -1.10 -12.07 -1.31
C ALA A 370 0.21 -11.37 -0.91
N HIS A 371 1.09 -12.10 -0.21
CA HIS A 371 2.45 -11.65 0.05
C HIS A 371 3.27 -11.46 -1.23
N VAL A 372 3.24 -12.41 -2.16
CA VAL A 372 3.92 -12.28 -3.48
C VAL A 372 3.40 -11.07 -4.26
N ARG A 373 2.08 -10.85 -4.27
CA ARG A 373 1.48 -9.65 -4.88
C ARG A 373 2.01 -8.37 -4.23
N LEU A 374 2.05 -8.30 -2.90
CA LEU A 374 2.63 -7.14 -2.20
C LEU A 374 4.08 -6.90 -2.60
N LEU A 375 4.93 -7.94 -2.62
CA LEU A 375 6.34 -7.81 -3.03
C LEU A 375 6.49 -7.28 -4.46
N SER A 376 5.61 -7.71 -5.38
CA SER A 376 5.65 -7.25 -6.78
C SER A 376 5.43 -5.75 -6.94
N TYR A 377 4.72 -5.10 -6.02
CA TYR A 377 4.49 -3.66 -6.02
C TYR A 377 5.46 -2.90 -5.11
N ALA A 378 5.80 -3.47 -3.95
CA ALA A 378 6.56 -2.77 -2.92
C ALA A 378 8.09 -2.87 -3.12
N CYS A 379 8.60 -3.98 -3.64
CA CYS A 379 10.04 -4.19 -3.71
C CYS A 379 10.70 -3.38 -4.83
N ARG A 380 11.80 -2.70 -4.47
CA ARG A 380 12.55 -1.77 -5.32
C ARG A 380 13.85 -2.37 -5.83
N ASN A 381 14.51 -3.16 -4.98
CA ASN A 381 15.84 -3.73 -5.25
C ASN A 381 15.92 -5.22 -4.88
N ASN A 382 17.01 -5.86 -5.29
CA ASN A 382 17.21 -7.31 -5.09
C ASN A 382 17.27 -7.69 -3.61
N THR A 383 17.75 -6.80 -2.73
CA THR A 383 17.84 -7.06 -1.28
C THR A 383 16.45 -7.16 -0.66
N GLU A 384 15.54 -6.25 -1.01
CA GLU A 384 14.15 -6.29 -0.55
C GLU A 384 13.41 -7.52 -1.06
N TRP A 385 13.64 -7.89 -2.33
CA TRP A 385 13.13 -9.14 -2.90
C TRP A 385 13.64 -10.36 -2.12
N LEU A 386 14.94 -10.44 -1.86
CA LEU A 386 15.55 -11.55 -1.12
C LEU A 386 14.96 -11.67 0.29
N VAL A 387 14.86 -10.55 1.01
CA VAL A 387 14.28 -10.51 2.36
C VAL A 387 12.81 -10.91 2.34
N GLY A 388 12.03 -10.40 1.37
CA GLY A 388 10.62 -10.72 1.21
C GLY A 388 10.36 -12.20 0.89
N ILE A 389 11.14 -12.77 -0.02
CA ILE A 389 11.08 -14.19 -0.39
C ILE A 389 11.50 -15.07 0.80
N ALA A 390 12.60 -14.73 1.47
CA ALA A 390 13.06 -15.46 2.65
C ALA A 390 12.01 -15.43 3.78
N ALA A 391 11.38 -14.28 4.03
CA ALA A 391 10.30 -14.18 5.01
C ALA A 391 9.09 -15.06 4.63
N GLY A 392 8.70 -15.07 3.35
CA GLY A 392 7.64 -15.96 2.85
C GLY A 392 7.98 -17.44 2.99
N ALA A 393 9.23 -17.84 2.72
CA ALA A 393 9.70 -19.20 2.91
C ALA A 393 9.70 -19.62 4.39
N ILE A 394 10.15 -18.75 5.29
CA ILE A 394 10.11 -18.98 6.75
C ILE A 394 8.66 -19.09 7.23
N ALA A 395 7.74 -18.28 6.69
CA ALA A 395 6.31 -18.36 6.98
C ALA A 395 5.72 -19.71 6.52
N LEU A 396 6.05 -20.16 5.31
CA LEU A 396 5.63 -21.47 4.79
C LEU A 396 6.13 -22.63 5.68
N LEU A 397 7.41 -22.61 6.06
CA LEU A 397 7.99 -23.63 6.94
C LEU A 397 7.32 -23.63 8.32
N THR A 398 7.07 -22.45 8.88
CA THR A 398 6.33 -22.30 10.15
C THR A 398 4.89 -22.84 10.01
N ALA A 399 4.22 -22.54 8.90
CA ALA A 399 2.87 -23.03 8.64
C ALA A 399 2.82 -24.56 8.57
N LEU A 400 3.80 -25.18 7.91
CA LEU A 400 3.90 -26.64 7.80
C LEU A 400 4.09 -27.30 9.17
N THR A 401 4.95 -26.75 10.04
CA THR A 401 5.15 -27.30 11.39
C THR A 401 3.89 -27.16 12.24
N LEU A 402 3.23 -26.00 12.17
CA LEU A 402 1.98 -25.74 12.89
C LEU A 402 0.82 -26.60 12.39
N ALA A 403 0.64 -26.71 11.07
CA ALA A 403 -0.45 -27.48 10.47
C ALA A 403 -0.36 -28.97 10.83
N ARG A 404 0.85 -29.54 10.87
CA ARG A 404 1.07 -30.93 11.32
C ARG A 404 0.64 -31.15 12.77
N ALA A 405 0.96 -30.20 13.66
CA ALA A 405 0.57 -30.27 15.07
C ALA A 405 -0.94 -30.10 15.24
N ILE A 406 -1.54 -29.13 14.54
CA ILE A 406 -2.99 -28.88 14.53
C ILE A 406 -3.74 -30.11 14.02
N ALA A 407 -3.34 -30.68 12.88
CA ALA A 407 -3.95 -31.88 12.30
C ALA A 407 -3.88 -33.08 13.25
N THR A 408 -2.77 -33.26 13.95
CA THR A 408 -2.61 -34.32 14.96
C THR A 408 -3.58 -34.13 16.13
N ARG A 409 -3.71 -32.91 16.65
CA ARG A 409 -4.59 -32.57 17.79
C ARG A 409 -6.08 -32.63 17.44
N LEU A 410 -6.44 -32.36 16.18
CA LEU A 410 -7.80 -32.49 15.67
C LEU A 410 -8.18 -33.95 15.37
N ALA A 411 -7.23 -34.75 14.88
CA ALA A 411 -7.46 -36.15 14.51
C ALA A 411 -7.44 -37.13 15.71
N SER A 412 -6.88 -36.74 16.86
CA SER A 412 -6.72 -37.60 18.04
C SER A 412 -8.02 -37.79 18.85
N VAL A 413 -9.12 -38.15 18.19
CA VAL A 413 -10.44 -38.41 18.81
C VAL A 413 -10.45 -39.71 19.64
N ARG A 414 -9.52 -40.65 19.42
CA ARG A 414 -9.64 -42.03 19.97
C ARG A 414 -8.53 -42.53 20.91
N ILE A 415 -7.44 -41.80 21.16
CA ILE A 415 -6.26 -42.37 21.87
C ILE A 415 -6.08 -41.80 23.29
N VAL A 416 -6.70 -40.67 23.63
CA VAL A 416 -6.48 -40.03 24.95
C VAL A 416 -7.23 -40.75 26.08
N GLU A 417 -8.31 -41.48 25.79
CA GLU A 417 -8.99 -42.29 26.83
C GLU A 417 -8.18 -43.53 27.25
N SER A 418 -7.35 -44.10 26.38
CA SER A 418 -6.57 -45.30 26.68
C SER A 418 -5.13 -45.04 27.11
N ALA A 419 -4.51 -43.92 26.70
CA ALA A 419 -3.14 -43.58 27.09
C ALA A 419 -3.02 -42.93 28.48
N MET A 420 -4.13 -42.45 29.06
CA MET A 420 -4.14 -41.78 30.37
C MET A 420 -3.83 -42.72 31.56
N GLN A 421 -3.82 -44.04 31.35
CA GLN A 421 -3.50 -45.02 32.40
C GLN A 421 -2.03 -45.49 32.43
N VAL A 422 -1.22 -45.26 31.38
CA VAL A 422 0.10 -45.93 31.27
C VAL A 422 1.30 -45.01 31.50
N THR A 423 1.18 -43.68 31.34
CA THR A 423 2.33 -42.76 31.44
C THR A 423 2.33 -41.86 32.68
N ALA A 424 1.55 -42.19 33.71
CA ALA A 424 1.59 -41.47 35.00
C ALA A 424 2.85 -41.79 35.84
N ALA A 425 3.69 -42.74 35.42
CA ALA A 425 4.77 -43.28 36.24
C ALA A 425 6.19 -42.79 35.92
N THR A 426 6.45 -42.01 34.86
CA THR A 426 7.84 -41.79 34.39
C THR A 426 8.22 -40.39 33.90
N VAL A 427 7.57 -39.32 34.37
CA VAL A 427 8.10 -37.95 34.15
C VAL A 427 8.25 -37.21 35.47
N THR A 428 9.25 -37.62 36.23
CA THR A 428 9.88 -36.80 37.27
C THR A 428 10.82 -35.77 36.61
N ALA A 429 10.69 -34.53 37.06
CA ALA A 429 11.72 -33.47 37.04
C ALA A 429 12.34 -33.05 35.69
N ARG A 430 11.69 -32.09 35.01
CA ARG A 430 12.41 -30.96 34.38
C ARG A 430 11.51 -29.72 34.34
N ARG A 431 11.72 -28.81 35.31
CA ARG A 431 10.80 -27.70 35.63
C ARG A 431 10.93 -26.46 34.73
N TRP A 432 11.73 -26.51 33.66
CA TRP A 432 11.90 -25.43 32.70
C TRP A 432 12.25 -26.01 31.33
N THR A 433 11.25 -26.40 30.54
CA THR A 433 11.48 -26.86 29.15
C THR A 433 10.72 -25.95 28.20
N VAL A 434 11.48 -25.27 27.35
CA VAL A 434 11.04 -24.50 26.19
C VAL A 434 10.18 -25.40 25.30
N ASP A 435 8.95 -24.98 24.96
CA ASP A 435 8.08 -25.68 24.02
C ASP A 435 8.76 -25.75 22.64
N VAL A 436 8.52 -26.81 21.87
CA VAL A 436 9.07 -27.02 20.51
C VAL A 436 8.80 -25.83 19.60
N PHE A 437 7.73 -25.09 19.87
CA PHE A 437 7.31 -23.92 19.12
C PHE A 437 7.78 -22.58 19.69
N THR A 438 8.41 -22.53 20.86
CA THR A 438 8.81 -21.26 21.51
C THR A 438 9.78 -20.46 20.64
N THR A 439 10.78 -21.08 20.03
CA THR A 439 11.73 -20.34 19.16
C THR A 439 11.03 -19.73 17.94
N GLN A 440 10.16 -20.51 17.26
CA GLN A 440 9.41 -20.02 16.11
C GLN A 440 8.44 -18.91 16.52
N ARG A 441 7.72 -19.09 17.63
CA ARG A 441 6.78 -18.09 18.14
C ARG A 441 7.48 -16.81 18.55
N PHE A 442 8.58 -16.90 19.31
CA PHE A 442 9.40 -15.76 19.67
C PHE A 442 9.90 -15.00 18.45
N PHE A 443 10.41 -15.70 17.42
CA PHE A 443 10.82 -15.08 16.16
C PHE A 443 9.68 -14.27 15.53
N TRP A 444 8.49 -14.85 15.38
CA TRP A 444 7.36 -14.14 14.78
C TRP A 444 6.84 -12.99 15.64
N MET A 445 6.87 -13.13 16.97
CA MET A 445 6.52 -12.04 17.89
C MET A 445 7.53 -10.90 17.81
N PHE A 446 8.82 -11.19 17.72
CA PHE A 446 9.87 -10.20 17.55
C PHE A 446 9.69 -9.44 16.23
N VAL A 447 9.54 -10.17 15.11
CA VAL A 447 9.36 -9.56 13.78
C VAL A 447 8.07 -8.75 13.70
N LEU A 448 6.96 -9.23 14.29
CA LEU A 448 5.70 -8.49 14.35
C LEU A 448 5.81 -7.23 15.22
N THR A 449 6.52 -7.29 16.36
CA THR A 449 6.77 -6.13 17.23
C THR A 449 7.60 -5.09 16.49
N LEU A 450 8.68 -5.50 15.82
CA LEU A 450 9.52 -4.61 15.02
C LEU A 450 8.72 -3.93 13.92
N TYR A 451 7.90 -4.69 13.18
CA TYR A 451 7.06 -4.12 12.13
C TYR A 451 5.98 -3.20 12.70
N GLY A 452 5.39 -3.56 13.84
CA GLY A 452 4.43 -2.72 14.57
C GLY A 452 5.01 -1.37 14.97
N LEU A 453 6.25 -1.35 15.47
CA LEU A 453 6.96 -0.09 15.76
C LEU A 453 7.17 0.74 14.49
N LEU A 454 7.62 0.12 13.39
CA LEU A 454 7.80 0.83 12.12
C LEU A 454 6.50 1.42 11.58
N LEU A 455 5.37 0.72 11.73
CA LEU A 455 4.07 1.24 11.33
C LEU A 455 3.60 2.40 12.21
N VAL A 456 3.79 2.31 13.54
CA VAL A 456 3.33 3.35 14.46
C VAL A 456 4.13 4.66 14.29
N PHE A 457 5.45 4.57 14.08
CA PHE A 457 6.31 5.76 14.02
C PHE A 457 6.61 6.23 12.59
N SER A 458 6.48 5.35 11.59
CA SER A 458 6.81 5.65 10.19
C SER A 458 5.85 4.93 9.23
N GLY A 459 4.56 4.92 9.60
CA GLY A 459 3.50 4.23 8.86
C GLY A 459 3.05 4.95 7.60
N ARG A 460 3.28 6.27 7.47
CA ARG A 460 2.69 7.11 6.41
C ARG A 460 2.88 6.55 5.00
N TYR A 461 3.99 5.85 4.74
CA TYR A 461 4.38 5.31 3.44
C TYR A 461 4.55 3.78 3.43
N ARG A 462 4.14 3.08 4.49
CA ARG A 462 4.45 1.65 4.69
C ARG A 462 3.20 0.77 4.60
N ASP A 463 3.27 -0.25 3.76
CA ASP A 463 2.16 -1.22 3.59
C ASP A 463 1.99 -2.14 4.79
N PHE A 464 0.79 -2.72 4.91
CA PHE A 464 0.51 -3.79 5.86
C PHE A 464 0.77 -5.17 5.22
N PRO A 465 1.74 -5.96 5.71
CA PRO A 465 2.06 -7.29 5.17
C PRO A 465 1.10 -8.37 5.69
N ILE A 466 -0.21 -8.16 5.48
CA ILE A 466 -1.29 -9.03 6.01
C ILE A 466 -1.08 -10.49 5.56
N GLY A 467 -0.80 -10.73 4.27
CA GLY A 467 -0.59 -12.07 3.73
C GLY A 467 0.54 -12.84 4.43
N LEU A 468 1.65 -12.17 4.74
CA LEU A 468 2.77 -12.76 5.44
C LEU A 468 2.42 -13.16 6.88
N PHE A 469 1.86 -12.22 7.65
CA PHE A 469 1.62 -12.43 9.09
C PHE A 469 0.33 -13.22 9.38
N ALA A 470 -0.63 -13.27 8.46
CA ALA A 470 -1.83 -14.10 8.61
C ALA A 470 -1.46 -15.56 8.87
N VAL A 471 -0.42 -16.05 8.21
CA VAL A 471 0.05 -17.43 8.31
C VAL A 471 0.52 -17.81 9.73
N PRO A 472 1.59 -17.22 10.29
CA PRO A 472 2.05 -17.56 11.63
C PRO A 472 1.05 -17.15 12.72
N CYS A 473 0.42 -15.98 12.62
CA CYS A 473 -0.48 -15.49 13.68
C CYS A 473 -1.70 -16.40 13.85
N MET A 474 -2.36 -16.80 12.75
CA MET A 474 -3.52 -17.70 12.83
C MET A 474 -3.10 -19.12 13.20
N GLY A 475 -1.95 -19.59 12.72
CA GLY A 475 -1.42 -20.91 13.09
C GLY A 475 -1.13 -21.03 14.59
N PHE A 476 -0.48 -20.04 15.20
CA PHE A 476 -0.23 -20.03 16.66
C PHE A 476 -1.52 -19.84 17.46
N ALA A 477 -2.48 -19.04 16.97
CA ALA A 477 -3.80 -18.92 17.59
C ALA A 477 -4.52 -20.28 17.65
N LEU A 478 -4.61 -20.98 16.52
CA LEU A 478 -5.20 -22.32 16.42
C LEU A 478 -4.50 -23.35 17.31
N LEU A 479 -3.17 -23.36 17.33
CA LEU A 479 -2.41 -24.24 18.21
C LEU A 479 -2.67 -23.93 19.69
N GLY A 480 -2.78 -22.64 20.03
CA GLY A 480 -3.12 -22.15 21.36
C GLY A 480 -4.53 -22.56 21.82
N LEU A 481 -5.51 -22.57 20.92
CA LEU A 481 -6.86 -23.08 21.19
C LEU A 481 -6.84 -24.58 21.48
N LEU A 482 -6.01 -25.34 20.77
CA LEU A 482 -5.88 -26.80 20.88
C LEU A 482 -4.88 -27.24 21.96
N ARG A 483 -4.51 -26.38 22.91
CA ARG A 483 -3.54 -26.71 23.97
C ARG A 483 -3.99 -27.88 24.85
N THR A 484 -3.03 -28.69 25.25
CA THR A 484 -3.24 -29.84 26.14
C THR A 484 -2.71 -29.57 27.55
N SER A 485 -3.12 -30.37 28.55
CA SER A 485 -2.65 -30.25 29.94
C SER A 485 -1.15 -30.46 30.12
N MET A 486 -0.46 -31.03 29.11
CA MET A 486 0.99 -31.18 29.06
C MET A 486 1.73 -29.92 28.61
N ASP A 487 1.04 -28.93 28.02
CA ASP A 487 1.63 -27.66 27.53
C ASP A 487 1.72 -26.60 28.66
N ARG A 488 2.11 -26.99 29.88
CA ARG A 488 2.11 -26.13 31.08
C ARG A 488 3.37 -25.26 31.26
N SER A 489 4.26 -25.22 30.27
CA SER A 489 5.46 -24.37 30.34
C SER A 489 5.06 -22.90 30.41
N LEU A 490 5.59 -22.18 31.40
CA LEU A 490 5.49 -20.74 31.46
C LEU A 490 6.16 -20.12 30.21
N PRO A 491 5.52 -19.18 29.49
CA PRO A 491 6.15 -18.48 28.37
C PRO A 491 7.42 -17.75 28.79
N LEU A 492 8.33 -17.48 27.86
CA LEU A 492 9.53 -16.70 28.13
C LEU A 492 9.17 -15.27 28.59
N VAL A 493 10.08 -14.60 29.30
CA VAL A 493 9.83 -13.23 29.79
C VAL A 493 9.63 -12.29 28.60
N GLU A 494 10.42 -12.46 27.56
CA GLU A 494 10.39 -11.71 26.32
C GLU A 494 9.09 -11.95 25.57
N GLU A 495 8.60 -13.20 25.50
CA GLU A 495 7.29 -13.51 24.92
C GLU A 495 6.15 -12.83 25.68
N ARG A 496 6.23 -12.76 27.02
CA ARG A 496 5.21 -12.07 27.83
C ARG A 496 5.23 -10.58 27.55
N LEU A 497 6.41 -9.98 27.50
CA LEU A 497 6.58 -8.55 27.18
C LEU A 497 6.00 -8.23 25.81
N MET A 498 6.37 -9.00 24.78
CA MET A 498 5.84 -8.81 23.42
C MET A 498 4.34 -9.09 23.35
N ALA A 499 3.81 -10.07 24.08
CA ALA A 499 2.37 -10.36 24.08
C ALA A 499 1.53 -9.21 24.66
N VAL A 500 2.12 -8.35 25.49
CA VAL A 500 1.47 -7.12 25.95
C VAL A 500 1.59 -6.01 24.89
N TRP A 501 2.79 -5.81 24.32
CA TRP A 501 3.05 -4.70 23.40
C TRP A 501 2.47 -4.88 22.00
N ILE A 502 2.46 -6.08 21.45
CA ILE A 502 1.95 -6.37 20.09
C ILE A 502 0.49 -5.89 19.92
N PRO A 503 -0.45 -6.22 20.83
CA PRO A 503 -1.80 -5.67 20.78
C PRO A 503 -1.87 -4.14 20.90
N VAL A 504 -1.02 -3.55 21.74
CA VAL A 504 -0.95 -2.08 21.91
C VAL A 504 -0.53 -1.43 20.58
N LEU A 505 0.53 -1.93 19.94
CA LEU A 505 1.01 -1.45 18.64
C LEU A 505 -0.06 -1.63 17.55
N GLY A 506 -0.75 -2.78 17.53
CA GLY A 506 -1.87 -3.02 16.62
C GLY A 506 -3.03 -2.03 16.84
N ALA A 507 -3.38 -1.75 18.09
CA ALA A 507 -4.46 -0.82 18.44
C ALA A 507 -4.08 0.62 18.12
N SER A 508 -2.80 1.00 18.32
CA SER A 508 -2.29 2.31 17.90
C SER A 508 -2.49 2.54 16.41
N MET A 509 -2.32 1.53 15.55
CA MET A 509 -2.60 1.66 14.12
C MET A 509 -4.08 1.88 13.83
N VAL A 510 -4.98 1.19 14.54
CA VAL A 510 -6.43 1.44 14.38
C VAL A 510 -6.76 2.88 14.75
N VAL A 511 -6.17 3.42 15.83
CA VAL A 511 -6.37 4.81 16.26
C VAL A 511 -5.80 5.80 15.24
N GLN A 512 -4.56 5.61 14.77
CA GLN A 512 -3.94 6.48 13.75
C GLN A 512 -4.72 6.49 12.43
N GLU A 513 -5.36 5.37 12.12
CA GLU A 513 -6.21 5.20 10.94
C GLU A 513 -7.70 5.51 11.24
N MET A 514 -7.98 6.20 12.35
CA MET A 514 -9.30 6.71 12.77
C MET A 514 -10.40 5.63 12.94
N GLY A 515 -10.02 4.36 13.04
CA GLY A 515 -10.95 3.24 13.17
C GLY A 515 -11.74 2.89 11.90
N VAL A 516 -11.45 3.54 10.76
CA VAL A 516 -12.21 3.37 9.51
C VAL A 516 -11.53 2.45 8.50
N ASN A 517 -10.23 2.23 8.67
CA ASN A 517 -9.43 1.40 7.78
C ASN A 517 -9.56 -0.09 8.14
N LEU A 518 -10.23 -0.88 7.29
CA LEU A 518 -10.40 -2.32 7.51
C LEU A 518 -9.06 -3.09 7.58
N VAL A 519 -8.02 -2.61 6.90
CA VAL A 519 -6.70 -3.23 6.89
C VAL A 519 -6.02 -3.07 8.26
N SER A 520 -6.19 -1.93 8.94
CA SER A 520 -5.63 -1.73 10.29
C SER A 520 -6.35 -2.57 11.34
N TRP A 521 -7.67 -2.78 11.21
CA TRP A 521 -8.40 -3.74 12.02
C TRP A 521 -7.93 -5.18 11.81
N THR A 522 -7.72 -5.57 10.55
CA THR A 522 -7.17 -6.89 10.22
C THR A 522 -5.78 -7.06 10.82
N TRP A 523 -4.94 -6.02 10.76
CA TRP A 523 -3.65 -6.00 11.43
C TRP A 523 -3.79 -6.22 12.94
N LEU A 524 -4.68 -5.50 13.63
CA LEU A 524 -4.94 -5.70 15.07
C LEU A 524 -5.41 -7.14 15.37
N VAL A 525 -6.27 -7.73 14.54
CA VAL A 525 -6.70 -9.13 14.68
C VAL A 525 -5.50 -10.08 14.63
N LEU A 526 -4.54 -9.87 13.72
CA LEU A 526 -3.32 -10.69 13.66
C LEU A 526 -2.44 -10.51 14.90
N ASN A 527 -2.32 -9.28 15.41
CA ASN A 527 -1.59 -8.97 16.64
C ASN A 527 -2.21 -9.72 17.84
N LEU A 528 -3.54 -9.67 17.98
CA LEU A 528 -4.27 -10.40 19.02
C LEU A 528 -4.17 -11.91 18.86
N ALA A 529 -4.27 -12.42 17.63
CA ALA A 529 -4.18 -13.85 17.33
C ALA A 529 -2.85 -14.46 17.81
N LEU A 530 -1.74 -13.72 17.66
CA LEU A 530 -0.43 -14.16 18.13
C LEU A 530 -0.24 -13.98 19.64
N ALA A 531 -0.75 -12.88 20.21
CA ALA A 531 -0.54 -12.51 21.61
C ALA A 531 -1.42 -13.28 22.61
N LEU A 532 -2.71 -13.45 22.31
CA LEU A 532 -3.68 -14.04 23.24
C LEU A 532 -3.31 -15.45 23.73
N PRO A 533 -2.80 -16.38 22.89
CA PRO A 533 -2.30 -17.67 23.37
C PRO A 533 -1.21 -17.55 24.43
N VAL A 534 -0.31 -16.57 24.30
CA VAL A 534 0.80 -16.35 25.24
C VAL A 534 0.27 -15.79 26.55
N LEU A 535 -0.56 -14.75 26.49
CA LEU A 535 -1.19 -14.14 27.67
C LEU A 535 -2.00 -15.16 28.47
N ARG A 536 -2.78 -16.01 27.77
CA ARG A 536 -3.55 -17.08 28.41
C ARG A 536 -2.64 -18.11 29.10
N ALA A 537 -1.53 -18.51 28.47
CA ALA A 537 -0.57 -19.42 29.11
C ALA A 537 0.06 -18.78 30.35
N TRP A 538 0.46 -17.52 30.26
CA TRP A 538 1.08 -16.81 31.36
C TRP A 538 0.13 -16.70 32.56
N TRP A 539 -1.14 -16.35 32.32
CA TRP A 539 -2.15 -16.27 33.36
C TRP A 539 -2.44 -17.62 34.03
N LEU A 540 -2.61 -18.69 33.23
CA LEU A 540 -2.80 -20.05 33.76
C LEU A 540 -1.59 -20.53 34.57
N GLY A 541 -0.38 -20.27 34.08
CA GLY A 541 0.87 -20.63 34.77
C GLY A 541 1.03 -19.91 36.10
N ARG A 542 0.68 -18.62 36.18
CA ARG A 542 0.70 -17.86 37.45
C ARG A 542 -0.31 -18.41 38.46
N ARG A 543 -1.52 -18.76 38.02
CA ARG A 543 -2.54 -19.37 38.89
C ARG A 543 -2.10 -20.72 39.43
N ALA A 544 -1.47 -21.55 38.60
CA ALA A 544 -0.93 -22.83 39.04
C ALA A 544 0.19 -22.66 40.08
N ALA A 545 1.11 -21.72 39.86
CA ALA A 545 2.18 -21.41 40.81
C ALA A 545 1.66 -20.85 42.15
N ALA A 546 0.58 -20.05 42.13
CA ALA A 546 -0.06 -19.54 43.33
C ALA A 546 -0.85 -20.60 44.12
N SER A 547 -1.17 -21.74 43.50
CA SER A 547 -1.93 -22.84 44.10
C SER A 547 -1.08 -24.01 44.62
N GLU A 548 0.25 -23.99 44.40
CA GLU A 548 1.15 -24.94 45.06
C GLU A 548 1.38 -24.49 46.52
N PRO A 549 1.02 -25.31 47.54
CA PRO A 549 1.32 -24.97 48.92
C PRO A 549 2.85 -24.90 49.10
N ALA A 550 3.30 -23.87 49.82
CA ALA A 550 4.70 -23.74 50.22
C ALA A 550 5.12 -25.03 50.94
N ARG A 551 5.97 -25.83 50.30
CA ARG A 551 6.65 -26.94 50.98
C ARG A 551 7.69 -26.29 51.88
N VAL A 552 7.32 -26.13 53.16
CA VAL A 552 8.24 -25.86 54.27
C VAL A 552 9.13 -27.06 54.47
#